data_AF-A0A932MH16-F1
#
_entry.id   AF-A0A932MH16-F1
#
_cell.length_a   1.000
_cell.length_b   1.000
_cell.length_c   1.000
_cell.angle_alpha   90.00
_cell.angle_beta   90.00
_cell.angle_gamma   90.00
#
_symmetry.space_group_name_H-M   'P 1'
#
loop_
_entity.id
_entity.type
_entity.pdbx_description
1 polymer ?
#
loop_
_entity_poly.entity_id
_entity_poly.type
_entity_poly.pdbx_seq_one_letter_code
_entity_poly.pdbx_strand_id
1 'polypeptide(L)'
;MPYRNLVRGALLLPWIVPTSLSVLTWLWMFDSLFSVVNYILLGLGLISRKIPWLGDPFWAMVSVIIVNTWRGLPFFAVSILAGLMTIPRELYEAAETDGARAPRQFWHITLPLLQPVIAVVVLFSTIWTFADFQIVYILTHGGPINATQIFATMAYDVALVAGRIGEGSAISLFLFPALLVVIILLLRYLRRE
;
A
#
# COMPACT_ATOMS: atom_id res chain seq x y z
N MET A 1 -19.59 -13.81 15.63
CA MET A 1 -19.59 -14.16 14.18
C MET A 1 -18.67 -15.36 13.96
N PRO A 2 -19.20 -16.49 13.47
CA PRO A 2 -18.47 -17.76 13.37
C PRO A 2 -17.23 -17.71 12.45
N TYR A 3 -17.17 -16.77 11.50
CA TYR A 3 -16.05 -16.64 10.55
C TYR A 3 -14.97 -15.62 10.95
N ARG A 4 -15.05 -15.04 12.15
CA ARG A 4 -14.16 -13.94 12.59
C ARG A 4 -12.68 -14.33 12.54
N ASN A 5 -12.35 -15.55 12.95
CA ASN A 5 -10.96 -16.01 12.97
C ASN A 5 -10.42 -16.31 11.57
N LEU A 6 -11.29 -16.78 10.66
CA LEU A 6 -10.93 -17.04 9.26
C LEU A 6 -10.68 -15.72 8.51
N VAL A 7 -11.53 -14.71 8.70
CA VAL A 7 -11.34 -13.39 8.11
C VAL A 7 -10.06 -12.73 8.62
N ARG A 8 -9.78 -12.81 9.93
CA ARG A 8 -8.52 -12.29 10.51
C ARG A 8 -7.30 -13.04 9.97
N GLY A 9 -7.36 -14.36 9.84
CA GLY A 9 -6.30 -15.17 9.26
C GLY A 9 -6.03 -14.78 7.80
N ALA A 10 -7.08 -14.69 6.98
CA ALA A 10 -6.99 -14.28 5.59
C ALA A 10 -6.40 -12.87 5.42
N LEU A 11 -6.78 -11.95 6.32
CA LEU A 11 -6.31 -10.57 6.30
C LEU A 11 -4.82 -10.44 6.66
N LEU A 12 -4.25 -11.38 7.41
CA LEU A 12 -2.83 -11.41 7.76
C LEU A 12 -1.97 -12.16 6.73
N LEU A 13 -2.59 -12.90 5.80
CA LEU A 13 -1.88 -13.68 4.79
C LEU A 13 -0.86 -12.89 3.99
N PRO A 14 -1.14 -11.64 3.54
CA PRO A 14 -0.11 -10.87 2.88
C PRO A 14 1.10 -10.79 3.81
N TRP A 15 0.99 -10.24 5.03
CA TRP A 15 2.13 -10.01 5.92
C TRP A 15 3.07 -11.23 6.06
N ILE A 16 2.52 -12.42 6.31
CA ILE A 16 3.30 -13.61 6.68
C ILE A 16 4.14 -14.16 5.52
N VAL A 17 3.67 -14.02 4.28
CA VAL A 17 4.38 -14.56 3.11
C VAL A 17 5.55 -13.64 2.75
N PRO A 18 6.76 -14.19 2.47
CA PRO A 18 7.89 -13.40 1.99
C PRO A 18 7.51 -12.52 0.80
N THR A 19 7.98 -11.27 0.80
CA THR A 19 7.61 -10.28 -0.22
C THR A 19 7.96 -10.76 -1.62
N SER A 20 9.17 -11.26 -1.85
CA SER A 20 9.61 -11.78 -3.16
C SER A 20 8.69 -12.88 -3.71
N LEU A 21 8.32 -13.87 -2.89
CA LEU A 21 7.40 -14.95 -3.29
C LEU A 21 6.00 -14.43 -3.58
N SER A 22 5.51 -13.48 -2.78
CA SER A 22 4.22 -12.83 -3.01
C SER A 22 4.21 -12.13 -4.37
N VAL A 23 5.26 -11.37 -4.66
CA VAL A 23 5.36 -10.56 -5.88
C VAL A 23 5.51 -11.45 -7.11
N LEU A 24 6.27 -12.56 -7.03
CA LEU A 24 6.35 -13.56 -8.11
C LEU A 24 4.98 -14.19 -8.41
N THR A 25 4.16 -14.42 -7.39
CA THR A 25 2.80 -14.92 -7.59
C THR A 25 1.95 -13.90 -8.34
N TRP A 26 2.03 -12.62 -7.96
CA TRP A 26 1.35 -11.53 -8.67
C TRP A 26 1.86 -11.34 -10.11
N LEU A 27 3.16 -11.50 -10.34
CA LEU A 27 3.75 -11.46 -11.68
C LEU A 27 3.07 -12.48 -12.61
N TRP A 28 2.88 -13.72 -12.14
CA TRP A 28 2.15 -14.75 -12.90
C TRP A 28 0.67 -14.42 -13.05
N MET A 29 0.02 -13.89 -12.01
CA MET A 29 -1.38 -13.47 -12.08
C MET A 29 -1.61 -12.35 -13.10
N PHE A 30 -0.61 -11.52 -13.36
CA PHE A 30 -0.59 -10.44 -14.35
C PHE A 30 0.04 -10.84 -15.69
N ASP A 31 0.31 -12.13 -15.93
CA ASP A 31 0.95 -12.61 -17.14
C ASP A 31 0.20 -12.22 -18.44
N SER A 32 0.95 -11.89 -19.48
CA SER A 32 0.37 -11.41 -20.75
C SER A 32 -0.51 -12.44 -21.47
N LEU A 33 -0.22 -13.74 -21.31
CA LEU A 33 -0.90 -14.83 -22.02
C LEU A 33 -1.90 -15.55 -21.10
N PHE A 34 -1.44 -15.93 -19.91
CA PHE A 34 -2.11 -16.80 -18.96
C PHE A 34 -2.53 -16.07 -17.66
N SER A 35 -2.75 -14.75 -17.70
CA SER A 35 -3.24 -13.99 -16.53
C SER A 35 -4.58 -14.54 -16.04
N VAL A 36 -4.56 -15.08 -14.82
CA VAL A 36 -5.76 -15.48 -14.08
C VAL A 36 -6.66 -14.28 -13.80
N VAL A 37 -6.08 -13.10 -13.57
CA VAL A 37 -6.86 -11.86 -13.37
C VAL A 37 -7.69 -11.54 -14.61
N ASN A 38 -7.06 -11.55 -15.79
CA ASN A 38 -7.77 -11.35 -17.06
C ASN A 38 -8.83 -12.43 -17.29
N TYR A 39 -8.52 -13.70 -17.00
CA TYR A 39 -9.47 -14.81 -17.13
C TYR A 39 -10.73 -14.58 -16.29
N ILE A 40 -10.57 -14.21 -15.02
CA ILE A 40 -11.69 -13.94 -14.12
C ILE A 40 -12.48 -12.71 -14.58
N LEU A 41 -11.81 -11.60 -14.92
CA LEU A 41 -12.48 -10.37 -15.35
C LEU A 41 -13.26 -10.56 -16.65
N LEU A 42 -12.72 -11.31 -17.62
CA LEU A 42 -13.42 -11.69 -18.86
C LEU A 42 -14.60 -12.60 -18.56
N GLY A 43 -14.42 -13.62 -17.71
CA GLY A 43 -15.46 -14.57 -17.34
C GLY A 43 -16.64 -13.93 -16.59
N LEU A 44 -16.38 -12.87 -15.82
CA LEU A 44 -17.41 -12.06 -15.16
C LEU A 44 -18.03 -11.00 -16.07
N GLY A 45 -17.55 -10.83 -17.31
CA GLY A 45 -18.01 -9.80 -18.23
C GLY A 45 -17.62 -8.36 -17.83
N LEU A 46 -16.66 -8.19 -16.93
CA LEU A 46 -16.20 -6.88 -16.46
C LEU A 46 -15.30 -6.17 -17.49
N ILE A 47 -14.65 -6.94 -18.37
CA ILE A 47 -13.83 -6.44 -19.46
C ILE A 47 -14.17 -7.20 -20.75
N SER A 48 -14.00 -6.55 -21.90
CA SER A 48 -14.20 -7.18 -23.21
C SER A 48 -12.89 -7.60 -23.89
N ARG A 49 -11.75 -7.15 -23.38
CA ARG A 49 -10.41 -7.44 -23.92
C ARG A 49 -9.42 -7.63 -22.76
N LYS A 50 -8.38 -8.44 -22.97
CA LYS A 50 -7.33 -8.65 -21.98
C LYS A 50 -6.62 -7.33 -21.66
N ILE A 51 -6.43 -7.05 -20.38
CA ILE A 51 -5.64 -5.91 -19.90
C ILE A 51 -4.16 -6.25 -19.99
N PRO A 52 -3.32 -5.39 -20.59
CA PRO A 52 -1.86 -5.58 -20.65
C PRO A 52 -1.21 -5.12 -19.34
N TRP A 53 -1.49 -5.83 -18.24
CA TRP A 53 -1.12 -5.45 -16.87
C TRP A 53 0.31 -4.92 -16.69
N LEU A 54 1.30 -5.55 -17.34
CA LEU A 54 2.71 -5.16 -17.23
C LEU A 54 3.26 -4.59 -18.55
N GLY A 55 2.46 -4.61 -19.62
CA GLY A 55 2.89 -4.23 -20.97
C GLY A 55 2.60 -2.77 -21.34
N ASP A 56 1.77 -2.09 -20.56
CA ASP A 56 1.39 -0.69 -20.77
C ASP A 56 1.78 0.17 -19.54
N PRO A 57 2.28 1.41 -19.72
CA PRO A 57 2.72 2.27 -18.62
C PRO A 57 1.67 2.50 -17.53
N PHE A 58 0.41 2.72 -17.92
CA PHE A 58 -0.67 2.99 -16.98
C PHE A 58 -1.00 1.72 -16.19
N TRP A 59 -1.17 0.60 -16.88
CA TRP A 59 -1.52 -0.66 -16.24
C TRP A 59 -0.39 -1.21 -15.37
N ALA A 60 0.87 -1.00 -15.76
CA ALA A 60 2.02 -1.40 -14.95
C ALA A 60 2.04 -0.67 -13.61
N MET A 61 1.77 0.65 -13.61
CA MET A 61 1.64 1.43 -12.39
C MET A 61 0.45 0.95 -11.54
N VAL A 62 -0.70 0.69 -12.16
CA VAL A 62 -1.88 0.14 -11.46
C VAL A 62 -1.55 -1.21 -10.81
N SER A 63 -0.86 -2.11 -11.52
CA SER A 63 -0.42 -3.40 -10.99
C SER A 63 0.51 -3.24 -9.78
N VAL A 64 1.50 -2.35 -9.85
CA VAL A 64 2.38 -2.04 -8.70
C VAL A 64 1.58 -1.52 -7.51
N ILE A 65 0.64 -0.59 -7.74
CA ILE A 65 -0.24 -0.04 -6.68
C ILE A 65 -1.11 -1.14 -6.06
N ILE A 66 -1.71 -2.02 -6.86
CA ILE A 66 -2.53 -3.14 -6.37
C ILE A 66 -1.70 -4.03 -5.44
N VAL A 67 -0.50 -4.42 -5.86
CA VAL A 67 0.35 -5.32 -5.08
C VAL A 67 0.85 -4.64 -3.82
N ASN A 68 1.31 -3.38 -3.90
CA ASN A 68 1.72 -2.60 -2.72
C ASN A 68 0.57 -2.41 -1.73
N THR A 69 -0.63 -2.10 -2.21
CA THR A 69 -1.83 -1.94 -1.37
C THR A 69 -2.24 -3.25 -0.72
N TRP A 70 -2.30 -4.34 -1.48
CA TRP A 70 -2.60 -5.68 -0.95
C TRP A 70 -1.58 -6.09 0.13
N ARG A 71 -0.30 -5.75 -0.07
CA ARG A 71 0.78 -6.02 0.88
C ARG A 71 0.68 -5.19 2.15
N GLY A 72 0.29 -3.92 2.03
CA GLY A 72 0.18 -2.97 3.15
C GLY A 72 -1.11 -3.10 3.94
N LEU A 73 -2.18 -3.64 3.34
CA LEU A 73 -3.51 -3.79 3.96
C LEU A 73 -3.49 -4.37 5.38
N PRO A 74 -2.71 -5.44 5.70
CA PRO A 74 -2.69 -6.00 7.04
C PRO A 74 -2.23 -5.00 8.11
N PHE A 75 -1.23 -4.17 7.80
CA PHE A 75 -0.72 -3.15 8.70
C PHE A 75 -1.77 -2.08 8.99
N PHE A 76 -2.44 -1.56 7.96
CA PHE A 76 -3.52 -0.59 8.12
C PHE A 76 -4.67 -1.18 8.96
N ALA A 77 -5.12 -2.38 8.61
CA ALA A 77 -6.26 -3.00 9.27
C ALA A 77 -6.00 -3.28 10.75
N VAL A 78 -4.83 -3.81 11.10
CA VAL A 78 -4.47 -4.09 12.50
C VAL A 78 -4.35 -2.80 13.29
N SER A 79 -3.66 -1.79 12.75
CA SER A 79 -3.47 -0.51 13.44
C SER A 79 -4.78 0.25 13.63
N ILE A 80 -5.62 0.35 12.60
CA ILE A 80 -6.94 0.99 12.69
C ILE A 80 -7.84 0.23 13.67
N LEU A 81 -7.83 -1.11 13.64
CA LEU A 81 -8.60 -1.91 14.59
C LEU A 81 -8.15 -1.67 16.03
N ALA A 82 -6.83 -1.59 16.28
CA ALA A 82 -6.30 -1.27 17.59
C ALA A 82 -6.75 0.12 18.05
N GLY A 83 -6.70 1.13 17.16
CA GLY A 83 -7.22 2.47 17.46
C GLY A 83 -8.72 2.50 17.72
N LEU A 84 -9.51 1.71 16.99
CA LEU A 84 -10.95 1.62 17.22
C LEU A 84 -11.28 1.06 18.60
N MET A 85 -10.46 0.13 19.12
CA MET A 85 -10.65 -0.46 20.45
C MET A 85 -10.38 0.53 21.60
N THR A 86 -9.69 1.65 21.35
CA THR A 86 -9.44 2.67 22.38
C THR A 86 -10.56 3.69 22.49
N ILE A 87 -11.51 3.73 21.54
CA ILE A 87 -12.61 4.70 21.57
C ILE A 87 -13.67 4.22 22.57
N PRO A 88 -13.99 5.02 23.62
CA PRO A 88 -15.02 4.65 24.59
C PRO A 88 -16.39 4.48 23.93
N ARG A 89 -17.09 3.40 24.30
CA ARG A 89 -18.41 3.08 23.74
C ARG A 89 -19.48 4.12 24.13
N GLU A 90 -19.32 4.73 25.29
CA GLU A 90 -20.21 5.77 25.85
C GLU A 90 -20.41 6.95 24.89
N LEU A 91 -19.39 7.32 24.10
CA LEU A 91 -19.50 8.39 23.11
C LEU A 91 -20.52 8.05 22.01
N TYR A 92 -20.59 6.79 21.59
CA TYR A 92 -21.55 6.34 20.59
C TYR A 92 -22.97 6.25 21.16
N GLU A 93 -23.10 5.81 22.42
CA GLU A 93 -24.40 5.72 23.12
C GLU A 93 -25.00 7.11 23.39
N ALA A 94 -24.17 8.08 23.79
CA ALA A 94 -24.58 9.47 23.90
C ALA A 94 -25.01 10.05 22.54
N ALA A 95 -24.23 9.81 21.49
CA ALA A 95 -24.56 10.29 20.15
C ALA A 95 -25.86 9.67 19.60
N GLU A 96 -26.13 8.39 19.89
CA GLU A 96 -27.39 7.73 19.53
C GLU A 96 -28.58 8.35 20.28
N THR A 97 -28.41 8.70 21.55
CA THR A 97 -29.41 9.43 22.35
C THR A 97 -29.72 10.81 21.75
N ASP A 98 -28.70 11.49 21.22
CA ASP A 98 -28.83 12.77 20.49
C ASP A 98 -29.35 12.61 19.03
N GLY A 99 -29.72 11.40 18.62
CA GLY A 99 -30.26 11.10 17.29
C GLY A 99 -29.21 11.05 16.17
N ALA A 100 -27.92 10.99 16.49
CA ALA A 100 -26.86 10.87 15.51
C ALA A 100 -26.79 9.44 14.94
N ARG A 101 -26.90 9.32 13.60
CA ARG A 101 -26.77 8.05 12.87
C ARG A 101 -25.31 7.73 12.53
N ALA A 102 -25.06 6.49 12.08
CA ALA A 102 -23.71 5.97 11.78
C ALA A 102 -22.82 6.90 10.93
N PRO A 103 -23.28 7.59 9.86
CA PRO A 103 -22.41 8.52 9.13
C PRO A 103 -21.97 9.70 9.99
N ARG A 104 -22.89 10.27 10.80
CA ARG A 104 -22.57 11.40 11.68
C ARG A 104 -21.61 10.95 12.78
N GLN A 105 -21.83 9.79 13.37
CA GLN A 105 -20.92 9.17 14.35
C GLN A 105 -19.53 8.92 13.75
N PHE A 106 -19.44 8.42 12.52
CA PHE A 106 -18.16 8.20 11.85
C PHE A 106 -17.36 9.51 11.69
N TRP A 107 -17.98 10.55 11.12
CA TRP A 107 -17.27 11.80 10.83
C TRP A 107 -16.97 12.64 12.07
N HIS A 108 -17.75 12.54 13.15
CA HIS A 108 -17.62 13.39 14.33
C HIS A 108 -17.03 12.69 15.57
N ILE A 109 -17.00 11.35 15.59
CA ILE A 109 -16.47 10.57 16.71
C ILE A 109 -15.35 9.67 16.22
N THR A 110 -15.67 8.73 15.31
CA THR A 110 -14.72 7.69 14.90
C THR A 110 -13.50 8.25 14.20
N LEU A 111 -13.70 9.04 13.13
CA LEU A 111 -12.62 9.56 12.32
C LEU A 111 -11.73 10.53 13.11
N PRO A 112 -12.26 11.54 13.85
CA PRO A 112 -11.42 12.44 14.65
C PRO A 112 -10.59 11.71 15.70
N LEU A 113 -11.21 10.79 16.46
CA LEU A 113 -10.49 10.03 17.49
C LEU A 113 -9.49 9.02 16.93
N LEU A 114 -9.65 8.61 15.65
CA LEU A 114 -8.68 7.79 14.94
C LEU A 114 -7.56 8.59 14.26
N GLN A 115 -7.67 9.92 14.11
CA GLN A 115 -6.69 10.73 13.38
C GLN A 115 -5.23 10.49 13.82
N PRO A 116 -4.91 10.39 15.13
CA PRO A 116 -3.54 10.12 15.57
C PRO A 116 -3.02 8.76 15.07
N VAL A 117 -3.88 7.73 15.13
CA VAL A 117 -3.53 6.38 14.65
C VAL A 117 -3.37 6.38 13.13
N ILE A 118 -4.29 7.00 12.39
CA ILE A 118 -4.23 7.11 10.93
C ILE A 118 -2.95 7.83 10.51
N ALA A 119 -2.60 8.94 11.16
CA ALA A 119 -1.41 9.71 10.85
C ALA A 119 -0.12 8.90 11.03
N VAL A 120 -0.02 8.13 12.13
CA VAL A 120 1.13 7.23 12.35
C VAL A 120 1.19 6.14 11.29
N VAL A 121 0.06 5.51 10.96
CA VAL A 121 0.00 4.45 9.94
C VAL A 121 0.38 4.99 8.56
N VAL A 122 -0.14 6.15 8.18
CA VAL A 122 0.18 6.81 6.90
C VAL A 122 1.66 7.20 6.85
N LEU A 123 2.24 7.67 7.95
CA LEU A 123 3.66 7.98 8.04
C LEU A 123 4.53 6.76 7.75
N PHE A 124 4.31 5.65 8.46
CA PHE A 124 5.06 4.42 8.26
C PHE A 124 4.84 3.85 6.85
N SER A 125 3.59 3.83 6.37
CA SER A 125 3.27 3.37 5.04
C SER A 125 3.99 4.19 3.97
N THR A 126 4.05 5.51 4.13
CA THR A 126 4.71 6.39 3.17
C THR A 126 6.21 6.08 3.11
N ILE A 127 6.87 5.96 4.27
CA ILE A 127 8.30 5.61 4.34
C ILE A 127 8.56 4.28 3.65
N TRP A 128 7.75 3.26 3.93
CA TRP A 128 7.92 1.94 3.33
C TRP A 128 7.66 1.94 1.83
N THR A 129 6.58 2.55 1.35
CA THR A 129 6.24 2.58 -0.08
C THR A 129 7.32 3.28 -0.91
N PHE A 130 7.89 4.39 -0.42
CA PHE A 130 8.97 5.09 -1.13
C PHE A 130 10.27 4.26 -1.23
N ALA A 131 10.52 3.38 -0.26
CA ALA A 131 11.70 2.53 -0.21
C ALA A 131 11.46 1.12 -0.77
N ASP A 132 10.27 0.82 -1.29
CA ASP A 132 9.85 -0.54 -1.67
C ASP A 132 10.45 -0.98 -3.02
N PHE A 133 11.72 -1.40 -2.97
CA PHE A 133 12.45 -1.91 -4.11
C PHE A 133 11.84 -3.19 -4.69
N GLN A 134 11.41 -4.13 -3.85
CA GLN A 134 11.15 -5.50 -4.28
C GLN A 134 9.93 -5.60 -5.18
N ILE A 135 8.85 -4.86 -4.87
CA ILE A 135 7.63 -4.89 -5.68
C ILE A 135 7.92 -4.39 -7.10
N VAL A 136 8.54 -3.22 -7.22
CA VAL A 136 8.83 -2.60 -8.51
C VAL A 136 9.82 -3.45 -9.31
N TYR A 137 10.92 -3.86 -8.69
CA TYR A 137 11.99 -4.59 -9.35
C TYR A 137 11.52 -5.94 -9.90
N ILE A 138 10.72 -6.70 -9.13
CA ILE A 138 10.26 -8.03 -9.55
C ILE A 138 9.10 -7.94 -10.54
N LEU A 139 8.12 -7.03 -10.36
CA LEU A 139 6.97 -6.95 -11.27
C LEU A 139 7.31 -6.36 -12.63
N THR A 140 8.13 -5.30 -12.64
CA THR A 140 8.23 -4.40 -13.79
C THR A 140 9.66 -4.00 -14.12
N HIS A 141 10.60 -4.19 -13.19
CA HIS A 141 11.95 -3.65 -13.31
C HIS A 141 11.96 -2.15 -13.64
N GLY A 142 10.99 -1.40 -13.10
CA GLY A 142 10.78 0.02 -13.37
C GLY A 142 10.03 0.36 -14.67
N GLY A 143 9.76 -0.63 -15.51
CA GLY A 143 9.13 -0.43 -16.81
C GLY A 143 7.60 -0.45 -16.82
N PRO A 144 7.00 -0.34 -18.02
CA PRO A 144 7.65 -0.01 -19.29
C PRO A 144 8.03 1.48 -19.36
N ILE A 145 9.09 1.81 -20.10
CA ILE A 145 9.57 3.20 -20.31
C ILE A 145 9.76 3.97 -18.98
N ASN A 146 10.35 3.32 -17.98
CA ASN A 146 10.59 3.87 -16.65
C ASN A 146 9.31 4.33 -15.90
N ALA A 147 8.11 3.91 -16.33
CA ALA A 147 6.85 4.39 -15.78
C ALA A 147 6.67 4.05 -14.29
N THR A 148 7.23 2.94 -13.82
CA THR A 148 7.16 2.50 -12.41
C THR A 148 8.49 2.68 -11.67
N GLN A 149 9.50 3.26 -12.33
CA GLN A 149 10.85 3.40 -11.80
C GLN A 149 10.85 4.26 -10.54
N ILE A 150 11.49 3.77 -9.49
CA ILE A 150 11.72 4.49 -8.24
C ILE A 150 13.21 4.72 -8.02
N PHE A 151 13.57 5.63 -7.11
CA PHE A 151 14.98 5.89 -6.80
C PHE A 151 15.75 4.64 -6.40
N ALA A 152 15.12 3.70 -5.68
CA ALA A 152 15.74 2.45 -5.27
C ALA A 152 16.10 1.55 -6.46
N THR A 153 15.20 1.41 -7.45
CA THR A 153 15.47 0.61 -8.67
C THR A 153 16.47 1.32 -9.57
N MET A 154 16.35 2.64 -9.71
CA MET A 154 17.33 3.44 -10.45
C MET A 154 18.74 3.37 -9.86
N ALA A 155 18.86 3.43 -8.52
CA ALA A 155 20.14 3.27 -7.85
C ALA A 155 20.75 1.89 -8.09
N TYR A 156 19.93 0.84 -8.09
CA TYR A 156 20.36 -0.52 -8.42
C TYR A 156 20.90 -0.60 -9.85
N ASP A 157 20.15 -0.06 -10.83
CA ASP A 157 20.55 -0.06 -12.24
C ASP A 157 21.88 0.67 -12.45
N VAL A 158 22.07 1.83 -11.80
CA VAL A 158 23.29 2.61 -11.93
C VAL A 158 24.48 1.98 -11.18
N ALA A 159 24.28 1.52 -9.95
CA ALA A 159 25.36 0.98 -9.14
C ALA A 159 25.81 -0.41 -9.60
N LEU A 160 24.85 -1.32 -9.78
CA LEU A 160 25.12 -2.74 -9.95
C LEU A 160 25.08 -3.18 -11.41
N VAL A 161 24.12 -2.68 -12.20
CA VAL A 161 24.04 -3.05 -13.63
C VAL A 161 25.06 -2.27 -14.46
N ALA A 162 25.17 -0.95 -14.25
CA ALA A 162 26.15 -0.11 -14.96
C ALA A 162 27.53 -0.05 -14.28
N GLY A 163 27.70 -0.65 -13.10
CA GLY A 163 28.96 -0.67 -12.35
C GLY A 163 29.39 0.67 -11.73
N ARG A 164 28.52 1.70 -11.75
CA ARG A 164 28.83 3.06 -11.26
C ARG A 164 28.37 3.23 -9.82
N ILE A 165 29.02 2.49 -8.91
CA ILE A 165 28.62 2.37 -7.49
C ILE A 165 28.53 3.74 -6.80
N GLY A 166 29.44 4.67 -7.11
CA GLY A 166 29.42 6.03 -6.54
C GLY A 166 28.15 6.82 -6.91
N GLU A 167 27.74 6.76 -8.17
CA GLU A 167 26.52 7.42 -8.64
C GLU A 167 25.26 6.77 -8.06
N GLY A 168 25.15 5.44 -8.07
CA GLY A 168 23.99 4.75 -7.51
C GLY A 168 23.86 4.94 -5.99
N SER A 169 24.98 5.09 -5.30
CA SER A 169 25.01 5.47 -3.87
C SER A 169 24.48 6.89 -3.66
N ALA A 170 24.88 7.85 -4.51
CA ALA A 170 24.36 9.22 -4.47
C ALA A 170 22.84 9.27 -4.75
N ILE A 171 22.35 8.48 -5.70
CA ILE A 171 20.91 8.34 -5.99
C ILE A 171 20.16 7.80 -4.77
N SER A 172 20.69 6.77 -4.12
CA SER A 172 20.08 6.19 -2.91
C SER A 172 19.98 7.21 -1.77
N LEU A 173 21.03 8.02 -1.57
CA LEU A 173 21.05 9.05 -0.53
C LEU A 173 20.07 10.21 -0.80
N PHE A 174 19.68 10.44 -2.06
CA PHE A 174 18.71 11.48 -2.40
C PHE A 174 17.31 11.22 -1.83
N LEU A 175 16.94 9.96 -1.57
CA LEU A 175 15.69 9.61 -0.90
C LEU A 175 15.59 10.16 0.53
N PHE A 176 16.73 10.25 1.24
CA PHE A 176 16.76 10.65 2.63
C PHE A 176 16.18 12.06 2.90
N PRO A 177 16.64 13.14 2.25
CA PRO A 177 16.07 14.47 2.48
C PRO A 177 14.60 14.56 2.06
N ALA A 178 14.19 13.88 0.98
CA ALA A 178 12.79 13.86 0.54
C ALA A 178 11.87 13.23 1.60
N LEU A 179 12.26 12.08 2.13
CA LEU A 179 11.54 11.41 3.22
C LEU A 179 11.54 12.24 4.51
N LEU A 180 12.67 12.88 4.83
CA LEU A 180 12.78 13.73 6.02
C LEU A 180 11.78 14.90 5.97
N VAL A 181 11.59 15.53 4.82
CA VAL A 181 10.58 16.60 4.64
C VAL A 181 9.17 16.06 4.91
N VAL A 182 8.82 14.92 4.32
CA VAL A 182 7.51 14.28 4.52
C VAL A 182 7.28 13.95 6.01
N ILE A 183 8.28 13.38 6.68
CA ILE A 183 8.22 13.06 8.11
C ILE A 183 8.03 14.32 8.95
N ILE A 184 8.79 15.39 8.70
CA ILE A 184 8.68 16.64 9.45
C ILE A 184 7.28 17.25 9.27
N LEU A 185 6.73 17.26 8.06
CA LEU A 185 5.40 17.79 7.79
C LEU A 185 4.32 17.01 8.54
N LEU A 186 4.38 15.67 8.50
CA LEU A 186 3.43 14.80 9.20
C LEU A 186 3.53 14.94 10.73
N LEU A 187 4.74 14.99 11.29
CA LEU A 187 4.94 15.19 12.73
C LEU A 187 4.49 16.57 13.21
N ARG A 188 4.67 17.61 12.39
CA ARG A 188 4.17 18.96 12.70
C ARG A 188 2.65 19.01 12.67
N TYR A 189 2.00 18.29 11.75
CA TYR A 189 0.55 18.16 11.73
C TYR A 189 0.04 17.49 13.01
N LEU A 190 0.67 16.38 13.41
CA LEU A 190 0.33 15.65 14.64
C LEU A 190 0.52 16.45 15.93
N ARG A 191 1.50 17.35 16.00
CA ARG A 191 1.77 18.18 17.19
C ARG A 191 0.84 19.39 17.33
N ARG A 192 0.02 19.69 16.33
CA ARG A 192 -0.89 20.85 16.35
C ARG A 192 -2.25 20.54 16.97
N GLU A 193 -2.48 19.28 17.35
CA GLU A 193 -3.62 18.80 18.13
C GLU A 193 -3.15 18.39 19.53
#